data_AF-A0A945N0L8-F1
#
_entry.id   AF-A0A945N0L8-F1
#
_cell.length_a   1.000
_cell.length_b   1.000
_cell.length_c   1.000
_cell.angle_alpha   90.00
_cell.angle_beta   90.00
_cell.angle_gamma   90.00
#
_symmetry.space_group_name_H-M   'P 1'
#
loop_
_entity.id
_entity.type
_entity.pdbx_description
1 polymer ?
#
loop_
_entity_poly.entity_id
_entity_poly.type
_entity_poly.pdbx_seq_one_letter_code
_entity_poly.pdbx_strand_id
1 'polypeptide(L)'
;MSKLEDPRAADLPEGGEVIAHIPDEEAAIRAFAQKIGAMPAGEPIPNELVQEGMTALVRLYAVKFQLGERWAPFPDNNTVPATAAMIMCTSMMRAVNVEVFELGMWQSWSGA
;
A
#
# COMPACT_ATOMS: atom_id res chain seq x y z
N MET A 1 20.40 -8.71 -13.63
CA MET A 1 19.79 -9.97 -13.15
C MET A 1 18.31 -9.85 -13.44
N SER A 2 17.75 -10.76 -14.24
CA SER A 2 16.31 -10.78 -14.55
C SER A 2 15.54 -10.89 -13.25
N LYS A 3 14.64 -9.93 -12.99
CA LYS A 3 13.72 -9.97 -11.85
C LYS A 3 12.86 -11.22 -12.05
N LEU A 4 12.95 -12.21 -11.15
CA LEU A 4 12.03 -13.34 -11.21
C LEU A 4 10.61 -12.81 -11.06
N GLU A 5 9.81 -12.93 -12.10
CA GLU A 5 8.40 -12.57 -12.09
C GLU A 5 7.64 -13.52 -11.16
N ASP A 6 6.73 -12.96 -10.36
CA ASP A 6 5.88 -13.76 -9.47
C ASP A 6 4.97 -14.66 -10.34
N PRO A 7 4.89 -15.97 -10.11
CA PRO A 7 4.09 -16.87 -10.95
C PRO A 7 2.60 -16.49 -10.98
N ARG A 8 2.09 -15.78 -9.96
CA ARG A 8 0.70 -15.27 -9.92
C ARG A 8 0.47 -14.11 -10.90
N ALA A 9 1.52 -13.50 -11.44
CA ALA A 9 1.39 -12.47 -12.47
C ALA A 9 0.78 -13.02 -13.77
N ALA A 10 0.90 -14.33 -14.02
CA ALA A 10 0.29 -15.00 -15.19
C ALA A 10 -1.25 -15.02 -15.14
N ASP A 11 -1.84 -14.85 -13.95
CA ASP A 11 -3.29 -14.84 -13.75
C ASP A 11 -3.89 -13.43 -13.83
N LEU A 12 -3.07 -12.41 -14.13
CA LEU A 12 -3.54 -11.04 -14.33
C LEU A 12 -4.33 -10.94 -15.66
N PRO A 13 -5.39 -10.11 -15.73
CA PRO A 13 -6.10 -9.83 -16.97
C PRO A 13 -5.15 -9.37 -18.09
N GLU A 14 -5.47 -9.65 -19.36
CA GLU A 14 -4.62 -9.25 -20.50
C GLU A 14 -4.27 -7.75 -20.45
N GLY A 15 -2.97 -7.45 -20.41
CA GLY A 15 -2.42 -6.09 -20.27
C GLY A 15 -2.14 -5.63 -18.83
N GLY A 16 -2.37 -6.48 -17.82
CA GLY A 16 -2.03 -6.20 -16.43
C GLY A 16 -0.53 -6.35 -16.14
N GLU A 17 0.22 -5.25 -16.19
CA GLU A 17 1.55 -5.22 -15.59
C GLU A 17 1.43 -5.09 -14.07
N VAL A 18 2.26 -5.83 -13.33
CA VAL A 18 2.32 -5.69 -11.88
C VAL A 18 2.85 -4.29 -11.55
N ILE A 19 2.10 -3.53 -10.75
CA ILE A 19 2.46 -2.13 -10.41
C ILE A 19 3.73 -2.03 -9.54
N ALA A 20 4.20 -3.17 -9.00
CA ALA A 20 5.35 -3.29 -8.12
C ALA A 20 5.85 -4.75 -8.04
N HIS A 21 6.99 -4.98 -7.38
CA HIS A 21 7.56 -6.31 -7.19
C HIS A 21 7.63 -6.63 -5.70
N ILE A 22 7.01 -7.73 -5.24
CA ILE A 22 6.88 -8.03 -3.80
C ILE A 22 8.23 -7.99 -3.06
N PRO A 23 9.29 -8.67 -3.53
CA PRO A 23 10.62 -8.57 -2.90
C PRO A 23 11.15 -7.14 -2.73
N ASP A 24 10.96 -6.28 -3.74
CA ASP A 24 11.38 -4.87 -3.67
C ASP A 24 10.56 -4.11 -2.60
N GLU A 25 9.24 -4.33 -2.55
CA GLU A 25 8.37 -3.68 -1.55
C GLU A 25 8.60 -4.21 -0.12
N GLU A 26 8.87 -5.51 0.03
CA GLU A 26 9.26 -6.10 1.32
C GLU A 26 10.61 -5.56 1.79
N ALA A 27 11.57 -5.37 0.87
CA ALA A 27 12.86 -4.75 1.19
C ALA A 27 12.66 -3.29 1.67
N ALA A 28 11.75 -2.54 1.03
CA ALA A 28 11.40 -1.18 1.46
C ALA A 28 10.80 -1.16 2.87
N ILE A 29 9.88 -2.07 3.19
CA ILE A 29 9.31 -2.20 4.55
C ILE A 29 10.39 -2.53 5.58
N ARG A 30 11.32 -3.43 5.26
CA ARG A 30 12.43 -3.78 6.16
C ARG A 30 13.36 -2.60 6.38
N ALA A 31 13.67 -1.84 5.34
CA ALA A 31 14.50 -0.63 5.45
C ALA A 31 13.82 0.45 6.31
N PHE A 32 12.53 0.69 6.10
CA PHE A 32 11.73 1.59 6.93
C PHE A 32 11.74 1.16 8.41
N ALA A 33 11.51 -0.13 8.69
CA ALA A 33 11.52 -0.66 10.04
C ALA A 33 12.89 -0.50 10.73
N GLN A 34 13.99 -0.67 10.00
CA GLN A 34 15.34 -0.41 10.53
C GLN A 34 15.55 1.07 10.87
N LYS A 35 15.10 1.99 10.01
CA LYS A 35 15.19 3.43 10.26
C LYS A 35 14.40 3.84 11.51
N ILE A 36 13.15 3.37 11.63
CA ILE A 36 12.31 3.62 12.81
C ILE A 36 12.95 3.01 14.07
N GLY A 37 13.46 1.79 14.00
CA GLY A 37 14.09 1.12 15.14
C GLY A 37 15.40 1.75 15.60
N ALA A 38 16.08 2.49 14.73
CA ALA A 38 17.30 3.23 15.05
C ALA A 38 17.04 4.60 15.70
N MET A 39 15.78 5.04 15.77
CA MET A 39 15.42 6.33 16.37
C MET A 39 15.57 6.30 17.89
N PRO A 40 16.06 7.40 18.51
CA PRO A 40 16.05 7.53 19.97
C PRO A 40 14.63 7.50 20.52
N ALA A 41 14.44 6.78 21.63
CA ALA A 41 13.14 6.71 22.29
C ALA A 41 12.69 8.10 22.78
N GLY A 42 11.43 8.44 22.54
CA GLY A 42 10.83 9.71 22.97
C GLY A 42 11.03 10.88 22.00
N GLU A 43 11.79 10.69 20.91
CA GLU A 43 11.87 11.69 19.86
C GLU A 43 10.66 11.64 18.91
N PRO A 44 10.18 12.80 18.42
CA PRO A 44 9.14 12.84 17.40
C PRO A 44 9.60 12.15 16.11
N ILE A 45 8.69 11.38 15.49
CA ILE A 45 8.94 10.76 14.19
C ILE A 45 8.86 11.84 13.09
N PRO A 46 9.92 12.02 12.27
CA PRO A 46 9.88 12.95 11.14
C PRO A 46 8.78 12.60 10.14
N ASN A 47 8.15 13.63 9.57
CA ASN A 47 7.06 13.45 8.61
C ASN A 47 7.50 12.62 7.39
N GLU A 48 8.72 12.83 6.91
CA GLU A 48 9.30 12.14 5.76
C GLU A 48 9.40 10.63 6.02
N LEU A 49 9.68 10.25 7.27
CA LEU A 49 9.76 8.85 7.65
C LEU A 49 8.37 8.21 7.74
N VAL A 50 7.37 8.94 8.23
CA VAL A 50 5.96 8.52 8.19
C VAL A 50 5.50 8.32 6.74
N GLN A 51 5.83 9.27 5.86
CA GLN A 51 5.53 9.19 4.43
C GLN A 51 6.19 7.97 3.78
N GLU A 52 7.46 7.71 4.07
CA GLU A 52 8.18 6.51 3.58
C GLU A 52 7.45 5.22 3.97
N GLY A 53 7.09 5.09 5.24
CA GLY A 53 6.35 3.93 5.75
C GLY A 53 4.98 3.77 5.09
N MET A 54 4.23 4.87 4.94
CA MET A 54 2.94 4.86 4.23
C MET A 54 3.09 4.40 2.79
N THR A 55 4.07 4.95 2.05
CA THR A 55 4.33 4.58 0.66
C THR A 55 4.65 3.09 0.53
N ALA A 56 5.54 2.56 1.37
CA ALA A 56 5.93 1.16 1.33
C ALA A 56 4.74 0.22 1.65
N LEU A 57 3.93 0.56 2.66
CA LEU A 57 2.76 -0.24 3.05
C LEU A 57 1.68 -0.26 1.96
N VAL A 58 1.38 0.89 1.37
CA VAL A 58 0.39 0.99 0.28
C VAL A 58 0.84 0.18 -0.94
N ARG A 59 2.11 0.30 -1.34
CA ARG A 59 2.65 -0.42 -2.50
C ARG A 59 2.64 -1.93 -2.28
N LEU A 60 3.10 -2.40 -1.11
CA LEU A 60 3.09 -3.83 -0.78
C LEU A 60 1.66 -4.39 -0.72
N TYR A 61 0.72 -3.67 -0.11
CA TYR A 61 -0.68 -4.06 -0.08
C TYR A 61 -1.26 -4.18 -1.49
N ALA A 62 -1.02 -3.16 -2.32
CA ALA A 62 -1.58 -3.10 -3.66
C ALA A 62 -1.04 -4.19 -4.59
N VAL A 63 0.26 -4.51 -4.55
CA VAL A 63 0.81 -5.62 -5.34
C VAL A 63 0.27 -6.98 -4.90
N LYS A 64 0.13 -7.19 -3.59
CA LYS A 64 -0.47 -8.42 -3.06
C LYS A 64 -1.93 -8.58 -3.48
N PHE A 65 -2.68 -7.48 -3.46
CA PHE A 65 -4.04 -7.43 -3.97
C PHE A 65 -4.11 -7.77 -5.47
N GLN A 66 -3.23 -7.19 -6.29
CA GLN A 66 -3.17 -7.53 -7.72
C GLN A 66 -2.90 -9.02 -7.95
N LEU A 67 -2.02 -9.61 -7.15
CA LEU A 67 -1.65 -11.03 -7.22
C LEU A 67 -2.65 -11.98 -6.52
N GLY A 68 -3.90 -11.53 -6.34
CA GLY A 68 -5.01 -12.37 -5.89
C GLY A 68 -5.18 -12.49 -4.37
N GLU A 69 -4.33 -11.86 -3.55
CA GLU A 69 -4.55 -11.85 -2.11
C GLU A 69 -5.77 -10.95 -1.77
N ARG A 70 -6.67 -11.42 -0.91
CA ARG A 70 -7.87 -10.70 -0.48
C ARG A 70 -7.97 -10.75 1.03
N TRP A 71 -7.58 -9.67 1.70
CA TRP A 71 -7.64 -9.53 3.15
C TRP A 71 -7.92 -8.07 3.51
N ALA A 72 -8.55 -7.84 4.66
CA ALA A 72 -8.94 -6.50 5.09
C ALA A 72 -7.70 -5.68 5.53
N PRO A 73 -7.60 -4.38 5.18
CA PRO A 73 -6.47 -3.53 5.60
C PRO A 73 -6.25 -3.44 7.11
N PHE A 74 -7.31 -3.69 7.89
CA PHE A 74 -7.29 -3.73 9.35
C PHE A 74 -7.84 -5.07 9.84
N PRO A 75 -7.25 -5.68 10.89
CA PRO A 75 -7.78 -6.91 11.49
C PRO A 75 -9.12 -6.67 12.20
N ASP A 76 -9.87 -7.74 12.48
CA ASP A 76 -11.21 -7.65 13.08
C ASP A 76 -11.25 -6.96 14.46
N ASN A 77 -10.13 -6.99 15.19
CA ASN A 77 -9.97 -6.35 16.50
C ASN A 77 -9.24 -4.99 16.42
N ASN A 78 -9.26 -4.33 15.25
CA ASN A 78 -8.60 -3.03 15.11
C ASN A 78 -9.26 -1.93 15.95
N THR A 79 -8.48 -0.91 16.25
CA THR A 79 -8.90 0.28 17.00
C THR A 79 -8.89 1.54 16.13
N VAL A 80 -8.92 1.40 14.80
CA VAL A 80 -8.82 2.54 13.88
C VAL A 80 -10.14 3.30 13.87
N PRO A 81 -10.19 4.57 14.30
CA PRO A 81 -11.42 5.34 14.25
C PRO A 81 -11.85 5.58 12.80
N ALA A 82 -13.17 5.51 12.54
CA ALA A 82 -13.71 5.75 11.19
C ALA A 82 -13.23 7.09 10.60
N THR A 83 -13.22 8.16 11.39
CA THR A 83 -12.72 9.47 10.97
C THR A 83 -11.26 9.43 10.53
N ALA A 84 -10.39 8.67 11.23
CA ALA A 84 -8.98 8.56 10.86
C ALA A 84 -8.81 7.88 9.51
N ALA A 85 -9.55 6.80 9.26
CA ALA A 85 -9.58 6.14 7.95
C ALA A 85 -10.07 7.09 6.85
N MET A 86 -11.14 7.84 7.10
CA MET A 86 -11.69 8.80 6.13
C MET A 86 -10.71 9.92 5.79
N ILE A 87 -10.01 10.49 6.79
CA ILE A 87 -8.98 11.52 6.59
C ILE A 87 -7.84 10.95 5.74
N MET A 88 -7.34 9.77 6.10
CA MET A 88 -6.23 9.14 5.40
C MET A 88 -6.56 8.84 3.95
N CYS A 89 -7.68 8.15 3.68
CA CYS A 89 -8.10 7.81 2.33
C CYS A 89 -8.28 9.08 1.49
N THR A 90 -8.96 10.10 2.01
CA THR A 90 -9.15 11.37 1.28
C THR A 90 -7.81 12.04 0.96
N SER A 91 -6.87 12.04 1.90
CA SER A 91 -5.54 12.62 1.66
C SER A 91 -4.75 11.85 0.61
N MET A 92 -4.79 10.51 0.63
CA MET A 92 -4.11 9.67 -0.36
C MET A 92 -4.66 9.91 -1.76
N MET A 93 -5.99 9.92 -1.91
CA MET A 93 -6.67 10.14 -3.19
C MET A 93 -6.32 11.50 -3.79
N ARG A 94 -6.34 12.56 -2.98
CA ARG A 94 -5.92 13.90 -3.42
C ARG A 94 -4.45 13.95 -3.81
N ALA A 95 -3.57 13.23 -3.11
CA ALA A 95 -2.14 13.20 -3.41
C ALA A 95 -1.81 12.54 -4.76
N VAL A 96 -2.66 11.60 -5.22
CA VAL A 96 -2.53 10.97 -6.54
C VAL A 96 -3.48 11.56 -7.59
N ASN A 97 -4.09 12.72 -7.30
CA ASN A 97 -5.00 13.44 -8.18
C ASN A 97 -6.19 12.60 -8.67
N VAL A 98 -6.79 11.82 -7.76
CA VAL A 98 -8.01 11.04 -8.03
C VAL A 98 -9.12 11.53 -7.10
N GLU A 99 -10.30 11.78 -7.67
CA GLU A 99 -11.48 12.19 -6.91
C GLU A 99 -12.25 10.98 -6.35
N VAL A 100 -12.97 11.17 -5.23
CA VAL A 100 -13.70 10.07 -4.56
C VAL A 100 -14.75 9.42 -5.49
N PHE A 101 -15.39 10.21 -6.37
CA PHE A 101 -16.33 9.68 -7.35
C PHE A 101 -15.65 8.83 -8.45
N GLU A 102 -14.43 9.20 -8.85
CA GLU A 102 -13.64 8.43 -9.82
C GLU A 102 -13.22 7.08 -9.23
N LEU A 103 -12.91 7.03 -7.93
CA LEU A 103 -12.65 5.79 -7.22
C LEU A 103 -13.87 4.85 -7.26
N GLY A 104 -15.06 5.37 -6.97
CA GLY A 104 -16.29 4.56 -7.03
C GLY A 104 -16.54 3.98 -8.44
N MET A 105 -16.23 4.76 -9.49
CA MET A 105 -16.30 4.27 -10.88
C MET A 105 -15.26 3.18 -11.14
N TRP A 106 -14.00 3.36 -10.71
CA TRP A 106 -12.95 2.35 -10.85
C TRP A 106 -13.29 1.05 -10.12
N GLN A 107 -13.83 1.11 -8.90
CA GLN A 107 -14.27 -0.08 -8.16
C GLN A 107 -15.36 -0.84 -8.91
N SER A 108 -16.33 -0.12 -9.49
CA SER A 108 -17.41 -0.74 -10.27
C SER A 108 -16.92 -1.49 -11.52
N TRP A 109 -15.80 -1.06 -12.11
CA TRP A 109 -15.22 -1.67 -13.30
C TRP A 109 -14.17 -2.74 -12.99
N SER A 110 -13.43 -2.59 -11.89
CA SER A 110 -12.35 -3.51 -11.50
C SER A 110 -12.84 -4.71 -10.69
N GLY A 111 -14.05 -4.65 -10.11
CA GLY A 111 -14.55 -5.67 -9.21
C GLY A 111 -13.79 -5.74 -7.88
N ALA A 112 -13.08 -4.66 -7.53
CA ALA A 112 -12.39 -4.46 -6.27
C ALA A 112 -13.33 -3.93 -5.17
#